data_AF-A0A7K7EC33-F1
#
_entry.id   AF-A0A7K7EC33-F1
#
_cell.length_a   1.000
_cell.length_b   1.000
_cell.length_c   1.000
_cell.angle_alpha   90.00
_cell.angle_beta   90.00
_cell.angle_gamma   90.00
#
_symmetry.space_group_name_H-M   'P 1'
#
loop_
_entity.id
_entity.type
_entity.pdbx_description
1 polymer ?
#
loop_
_entity_poly.entity_id
_entity_poly.type
_entity_poly.pdbx_seq_one_letter_code
_entity_poly.pdbx_strand_id
1 'polypeptide(L)'
;ESKATSASYKEINIQWYIPSVAKPSNHTETKVLLLYAYNTNPVKMSDITVFSPASAFSGHFWIPLARIIILREKLSDLKEQVEILMQGSESFSTSVPTSLLEQSETLKISPSNKPKMNDAKVHLDEKTEEIAKRCFSEVKALLSVAPGLSSPLTEIPFDVTLQSITNLQDMFDLANGCVITEGNLFNWIISLLH
;
A
#
# COMPACT_ATOMS: atom_id res chain seq x y z
N GLU A 1 -16.31 -11.23 8.32
CA GLU A 1 -15.53 -12.48 8.22
C GLU A 1 -15.30 -12.78 6.74
N SER A 2 -14.12 -12.41 6.21
CA SER A 2 -13.79 -12.63 4.80
C SER A 2 -13.41 -14.09 4.61
N LYS A 3 -14.36 -14.92 4.20
CA LYS A 3 -14.08 -16.32 3.84
C LYS A 3 -13.27 -16.33 2.54
N ALA A 4 -12.13 -17.02 2.55
CA ALA A 4 -11.30 -17.33 1.39
C ALA A 4 -11.99 -18.33 0.43
N THR A 5 -13.28 -18.13 0.13
CA THR A 5 -14.10 -19.00 -0.71
C THR A 5 -14.48 -18.32 -2.03
N SER A 6 -14.34 -17.00 -2.13
CA SER A 6 -14.54 -16.30 -3.40
C SER A 6 -13.88 -14.93 -3.39
N ALA A 7 -13.07 -14.65 -4.39
CA ALA A 7 -12.57 -13.32 -4.71
C ALA A 7 -13.24 -12.87 -6.01
N SER A 8 -14.11 -11.86 -5.93
CA SER A 8 -14.82 -11.34 -7.11
C SER A 8 -13.89 -10.52 -8.03
N TYR A 9 -12.72 -10.13 -7.52
CA TYR A 9 -11.70 -9.34 -8.19
C TYR A 9 -10.33 -10.00 -8.03
N LYS A 10 -9.33 -9.49 -8.75
CA LYS A 10 -7.93 -9.82 -8.46
C LYS A 10 -7.53 -9.12 -7.17
N GLU A 11 -6.93 -9.86 -6.25
CA GLU A 11 -6.45 -9.32 -4.98
C GLU A 11 -5.21 -10.07 -4.51
N ILE A 12 -4.41 -9.39 -3.69
CA ILE A 12 -3.36 -9.99 -2.88
C ILE A 12 -3.69 -9.76 -1.41
N ASN A 13 -3.68 -10.84 -0.63
CA ASN A 13 -3.79 -10.83 0.82
C ASN A 13 -2.41 -11.02 1.43
N ILE A 14 -2.06 -10.15 2.37
CA ILE A 14 -0.77 -10.13 3.05
C ILE A 14 -1.03 -10.22 4.55
N GLN A 15 -0.32 -11.13 5.22
CA GLN A 15 -0.40 -11.34 6.66
C GLN A 15 0.99 -11.44 7.24
N TRP A 16 1.11 -11.13 8.53
CA TRP A 16 2.37 -11.19 9.25
C TRP A 16 2.29 -12.17 10.40
N TYR A 17 3.38 -12.91 10.58
CA TYR A 17 3.58 -13.78 11.73
C TYR A 17 4.87 -13.40 12.44
N ILE A 18 4.76 -13.13 13.74
CA ILE A 18 5.89 -12.82 14.63
C ILE A 18 6.17 -14.08 15.44
N PRO A 19 7.26 -14.82 15.16
CA PRO A 19 7.60 -16.01 15.92
C PRO A 19 7.82 -15.70 17.39
N SER A 20 7.33 -16.56 18.29
CA SER A 20 7.57 -16.43 19.73
C SER A 20 9.07 -16.34 20.03
N VAL A 21 9.44 -15.35 20.82
CA VAL A 21 10.81 -14.93 21.18
C VAL A 21 11.52 -15.92 22.13
N ALA A 22 11.21 -17.21 22.05
CA ALA A 22 11.73 -18.23 22.95
C ALA A 22 13.19 -18.57 22.60
N LYS A 23 14.09 -17.90 23.33
CA LYS A 23 15.57 -17.99 23.37
C LYS A 23 16.29 -17.61 22.07
N PRO A 24 17.10 -16.53 22.08
CA PRO A 24 18.03 -16.27 21.00
C PRO A 24 19.18 -17.28 21.10
N SER A 25 19.15 -18.34 20.31
CA SER A 25 20.37 -19.10 20.02
C SER A 25 21.19 -18.29 19.02
N ASN A 26 22.12 -17.49 19.55
CA ASN A 26 23.23 -16.84 18.84
C ASN A 26 22.85 -15.79 17.78
N HIS A 27 23.05 -14.51 18.11
CA HIS A 27 23.39 -13.41 17.19
C HIS A 27 22.61 -13.27 15.87
N THR A 28 21.35 -13.67 15.80
CA THR A 28 20.52 -13.50 14.61
C THR A 28 19.52 -12.39 14.84
N GLU A 29 19.56 -11.38 13.97
CA GLU A 29 18.60 -10.27 13.90
C GLU A 29 17.15 -10.81 13.95
N THR A 30 16.27 -10.19 14.74
CA THR A 30 14.86 -10.60 14.83
C THR A 30 14.21 -10.55 13.45
N LYS A 31 13.69 -11.68 12.98
CA LYS A 31 12.96 -11.77 11.71
C LYS A 31 11.48 -12.07 11.95
N VAL A 32 10.64 -11.51 11.11
CA VAL A 32 9.21 -11.77 11.03
C VAL A 32 8.88 -12.38 9.67
N LEU A 33 7.80 -13.14 9.63
CA LEU A 33 7.37 -13.86 8.43
C LEU A 33 6.25 -13.06 7.75
N LEU A 34 6.49 -12.61 6.52
CA LEU A 34 5.45 -12.13 5.61
C LEU A 34 4.85 -13.34 4.91
N LEU A 35 3.54 -13.53 5.01
CA LEU A 35 2.76 -14.52 4.28
C LEU A 35 1.92 -13.80 3.23
N TYR A 36 1.88 -14.30 2.00
CA TYR A 36 1.04 -13.71 0.97
C TYR A 36 0.32 -14.78 0.14
N ALA A 37 -0.85 -14.41 -0.37
CA ALA A 37 -1.58 -15.15 -1.37
C ALA A 37 -2.27 -14.20 -2.34
N TYR A 38 -2.21 -14.47 -3.64
CA TYR A 38 -2.86 -13.64 -4.66
C TYR A 38 -3.51 -14.47 -5.75
N ASN A 39 -4.50 -13.88 -6.41
CA ASN A 39 -5.16 -14.46 -7.57
C ASN A 39 -5.00 -13.57 -8.81
N THR A 40 -4.68 -14.18 -9.95
CA THR A 40 -4.57 -13.49 -11.25
C THR A 40 -5.89 -13.48 -12.02
N ASN A 41 -6.86 -14.30 -11.61
CA ASN A 41 -8.24 -14.31 -12.11
C ASN A 41 -9.22 -14.33 -10.93
N PRO A 42 -10.43 -13.74 -11.06
CA PRO A 42 -11.47 -13.88 -10.04
C PRO A 42 -11.74 -15.36 -9.69
N VAL A 43 -11.82 -15.67 -8.40
CA VAL A 43 -12.02 -17.03 -7.89
C VAL A 43 -13.43 -17.15 -7.34
N LYS A 44 -14.19 -18.17 -7.77
CA LYS A 44 -15.45 -18.57 -7.15
C LYS A 44 -15.38 -20.05 -6.79
N MET A 45 -15.35 -20.40 -5.49
CA MET A 45 -15.41 -21.81 -5.05
C MET A 45 -16.80 -22.45 -5.25
N SER A 46 -17.75 -21.79 -5.90
CA SER A 46 -19.07 -22.38 -6.16
C SER A 46 -18.99 -23.63 -7.04
N ASP A 47 -17.90 -23.80 -7.79
CA ASP A 47 -17.60 -25.03 -8.54
C ASP A 47 -16.09 -25.35 -8.48
N ILE A 48 -15.72 -26.42 -7.76
CA ILE A 48 -14.34 -26.97 -7.73
C ILE A 48 -13.83 -27.31 -9.14
N THR A 49 -14.73 -27.53 -10.10
CA THR A 49 -14.43 -27.83 -11.51
C THR A 49 -13.97 -26.61 -12.32
N VAL A 50 -14.27 -25.38 -11.87
CA VAL A 50 -13.92 -24.12 -12.55
C VAL A 50 -12.69 -23.46 -11.91
N PHE A 51 -12.28 -23.90 -10.71
CA PHE A 51 -11.05 -23.44 -10.10
C PHE A 51 -9.86 -23.87 -10.96
N SER A 52 -9.13 -22.88 -11.50
CA SER A 52 -7.85 -23.10 -12.14
C SER A 52 -6.75 -22.85 -11.11
N PRO A 53 -6.06 -23.90 -10.61
CA PRO A 53 -4.92 -23.76 -9.70
C PRO A 53 -3.81 -22.88 -10.29
N ALA A 54 -3.76 -22.73 -11.62
CA ALA A 54 -2.81 -21.87 -12.31
C ALA A 54 -3.03 -20.37 -12.09
N SER A 55 -4.13 -19.96 -11.45
CA SER A 55 -4.47 -18.56 -11.20
C SER A 55 -4.41 -18.14 -9.74
N ALA A 56 -3.98 -19.02 -8.83
CA ALA A 56 -3.82 -18.74 -7.42
C ALA A 56 -2.38 -19.06 -6.98
N PHE A 57 -1.74 -18.12 -6.30
CA PHE A 57 -0.35 -18.20 -5.89
C PHE A 57 -0.23 -17.84 -4.42
N SER A 58 0.76 -18.41 -3.75
CA SER A 58 1.05 -18.10 -2.35
C SER A 58 2.53 -18.30 -2.05
N GLY A 59 3.05 -17.56 -1.09
CA GLY A 59 4.44 -17.68 -0.66
C GLY A 59 4.71 -16.96 0.64
N HIS A 60 5.99 -16.83 0.97
CA HIS A 60 6.42 -16.19 2.21
C HIS A 60 7.82 -15.57 2.12
N PHE A 61 8.10 -14.60 2.99
CA PHE A 61 9.42 -13.98 3.15
C PHE A 61 9.82 -13.85 4.62
N TRP A 62 11.09 -14.13 4.91
CA TRP A 62 11.69 -13.81 6.19
C TRP A 62 12.33 -12.43 6.13
N ILE A 63 11.72 -11.46 6.80
CA ILE A 63 12.14 -10.06 6.74
C ILE A 63 12.65 -9.63 8.12
N PRO A 64 13.84 -9.00 8.21
CA PRO A 64 14.30 -8.46 9.47
C PRO A 64 13.40 -7.34 9.98
N LEU A 65 13.04 -7.41 11.26
CA LEU A 65 12.10 -6.48 11.90
C LEU A 65 12.60 -5.03 11.81
N ALA A 66 13.90 -4.80 11.99
CA ALA A 66 14.50 -3.48 11.91
C ALA A 66 14.28 -2.82 10.54
N ARG A 67 14.36 -3.60 9.45
CA ARG A 67 14.13 -3.11 8.09
C ARG A 67 12.68 -2.67 7.88
N ILE A 68 11.72 -3.40 8.45
CA ILE A 68 10.29 -3.06 8.37
C ILE A 68 10.02 -1.75 9.10
N ILE A 69 10.57 -1.59 10.31
CA ILE A 69 10.39 -0.36 11.11
C ILE A 69 10.91 0.85 10.32
N ILE A 70 12.15 0.77 9.82
CA ILE A 70 12.76 1.84 9.02
C ILE A 70 11.95 2.13 7.75
N LEU A 71 11.45 1.10 7.07
CA LEU A 71 10.63 1.29 5.88
C LEU A 71 9.32 2.01 6.20
N ARG A 72 8.64 1.64 7.29
CA ARG A 72 7.39 2.29 7.70
C ARG A 72 7.59 3.76 8.06
N GLU A 73 8.68 4.10 8.72
CA GLU A 73 9.07 5.50 8.97
C GLU A 73 9.24 6.25 7.65
N LYS A 74 10.04 5.72 6.71
CA LYS A 74 10.23 6.32 5.38
C LYS A 74 8.93 6.49 4.58
N LEU A 75 8.02 5.52 4.65
CA LEU A 75 6.72 5.61 4.00
C LEU A 75 5.81 6.67 4.65
N SER A 76 5.93 6.86 5.97
CA SER A 76 5.20 7.89 6.70
C SER A 76 5.71 9.28 6.31
N ASP A 77 7.03 9.47 6.25
CA ASP A 77 7.66 10.71 5.78
C ASP A 77 7.26 11.04 4.33
N LEU A 78 7.21 10.03 3.47
CA LEU A 78 6.76 10.20 2.08
C LEU A 78 5.28 10.59 2.01
N LYS A 79 4.43 9.93 2.81
CA LYS A 79 3.01 10.24 2.90
C LYS A 79 2.78 11.70 3.31
N GLU A 80 3.45 12.15 4.36
CA GLU A 80 3.36 13.54 4.85
C GLU A 80 3.78 14.54 3.76
N GLN A 81 4.88 14.29 3.06
CA GLN A 81 5.32 15.17 1.97
C GLN A 81 4.30 15.26 0.84
N VAL A 82 3.69 14.14 0.47
CA VAL A 82 2.65 14.10 -0.56
C VAL A 82 1.40 14.85 -0.09
N GLU A 83 1.00 14.71 1.17
CA GLU A 83 -0.12 15.48 1.74
C GLU A 83 0.15 16.99 1.73
N ILE A 84 1.35 17.42 2.11
CA ILE A 84 1.76 18.84 2.08
C ILE A 84 1.74 19.38 0.65
N LEU A 85 2.21 18.62 -0.35
CA LEU A 85 2.17 19.04 -1.76
C LEU A 85 0.73 19.21 -2.27
N MET A 86 -0.16 18.30 -1.89
CA MET A 86 -1.58 18.39 -2.25
C MET A 86 -2.24 19.63 -1.64
N GLN A 87 -1.97 19.94 -0.37
CA GLN A 87 -2.51 21.12 0.31
C GLN A 87 -1.85 22.43 -0.16
N GLY A 88 -0.55 22.40 -0.46
CA GLY A 88 0.19 23.54 -0.98
C GLY A 88 -0.33 23.99 -2.35
N SER A 89 -0.76 23.04 -3.18
CA SER A 89 -1.45 23.28 -4.45
C SER A 89 -2.76 24.06 -4.28
N GLU A 90 -3.53 23.80 -3.22
CA GLU A 90 -4.79 24.51 -2.94
C GLU A 90 -4.55 25.94 -2.39
N SER A 91 -3.42 26.19 -1.75
CA SER A 91 -3.12 27.46 -1.06
C SER A 91 -2.71 28.63 -1.98
N PHE A 92 -2.42 28.39 -3.27
CA PHE A 92 -2.08 29.45 -4.23
C PHE A 92 -3.27 29.99 -5.04
N SER A 93 -4.49 29.49 -4.83
CA SER A 93 -5.69 30.14 -5.37
C SER A 93 -6.27 31.12 -4.35
N THR A 94 -5.53 32.21 -4.11
CA THR A 94 -6.04 33.37 -3.36
C THR A 94 -6.78 34.31 -4.31
N SER A 95 -8.09 34.12 -4.46
CA SER A 95 -8.98 35.25 -4.74
C SER A 95 -9.48 35.82 -3.41
N VAL A 96 -9.00 37.02 -3.07
CA VAL A 96 -9.32 37.85 -1.90
C VAL A 96 -10.85 38.15 -1.81
N PRO A 97 -11.40 38.40 -0.60
CA PRO A 97 -12.80 38.14 -0.27
C PRO A 97 -13.69 39.37 -0.44
N THR A 98 -15.01 39.18 -0.59
CA THR A 98 -15.97 40.29 -0.43
C THR A 98 -17.28 39.80 0.17
N SER A 99 -17.67 40.54 1.22
CA SER A 99 -18.98 40.71 1.86
C SER A 99 -19.63 39.55 2.62
N LEU A 100 -19.58 39.69 3.95
CA LEU A 100 -20.70 39.46 4.87
C LEU A 100 -22.02 40.01 4.30
N LEU A 101 -23.06 39.17 4.30
CA LEU A 101 -24.49 39.38 4.63
C LEU A 101 -25.38 38.51 3.74
N GLU A 102 -25.98 37.45 4.29
CA GLU A 102 -27.43 37.40 4.58
C GLU A 102 -27.86 35.99 5.03
N GLN A 103 -28.65 35.99 6.09
CA GLN A 103 -29.27 34.84 6.73
C GLN A 103 -30.33 34.21 5.81
N SER A 104 -30.44 32.88 5.79
CA SER A 104 -31.76 32.23 5.95
C SER A 104 -31.61 30.73 6.23
N GLU A 105 -32.33 30.31 7.26
CA GLU A 105 -32.51 28.95 7.73
C GLU A 105 -33.18 28.07 6.66
N THR A 106 -32.75 26.81 6.50
CA THR A 106 -33.62 25.62 6.56
C THR A 106 -32.75 24.37 6.59
N LEU A 107 -32.79 23.67 7.72
CA LEU A 107 -32.25 22.32 7.92
C LEU A 107 -32.93 21.31 6.96
N LYS A 108 -32.15 20.73 6.04
CA LYS A 108 -32.44 19.39 5.47
C LYS A 108 -31.17 18.57 5.40
N ILE A 109 -30.97 17.77 6.44
CA ILE A 109 -29.93 16.74 6.53
C ILE A 109 -30.28 15.66 5.48
N SER A 110 -29.47 15.57 4.43
CA SER A 110 -29.45 14.42 3.50
C SER A 110 -28.25 13.54 3.85
N PRO A 111 -28.39 12.20 3.87
CA PRO A 111 -27.32 11.32 4.30
C PRO A 111 -26.31 11.03 3.17
N SER A 112 -25.03 11.01 3.56
CA SER A 112 -23.93 10.27 2.94
C SER A 112 -23.51 10.68 1.52
N ASN A 113 -22.69 11.72 1.43
CA ASN A 113 -21.65 11.78 0.41
C ASN A 113 -20.40 11.12 0.99
N LYS A 114 -20.02 9.96 0.44
CA LYS A 114 -18.69 9.38 0.64
C LYS A 114 -17.65 10.45 0.29
N PRO A 115 -16.52 10.59 1.02
CA PRO A 115 -15.44 11.41 0.54
C PRO A 115 -15.02 10.83 -0.81
N LYS A 116 -15.07 11.64 -1.87
CA LYS A 116 -14.33 11.31 -3.10
C LYS A 116 -12.87 11.19 -2.68
N MET A 117 -12.39 9.96 -2.53
CA MET A 117 -10.97 9.71 -2.39
C MET A 117 -10.30 10.29 -3.63
N ASN A 118 -9.32 11.14 -3.39
CA ASN A 118 -8.57 11.83 -4.42
C ASN A 118 -7.74 10.80 -5.19
N ASP A 119 -8.33 10.24 -6.25
CA ASP A 119 -7.65 9.45 -7.29
C ASP A 119 -6.81 10.35 -8.23
N ALA A 120 -6.69 11.64 -7.92
CA ALA A 120 -5.89 12.58 -8.67
C ALA A 120 -4.40 12.26 -8.49
N LYS A 121 -3.73 11.96 -9.61
CA LYS A 121 -2.27 11.82 -9.69
C LYS A 121 -1.60 13.06 -9.11
N VAL A 122 -0.77 12.87 -8.08
CA VAL A 122 -0.01 13.97 -7.49
C VAL A 122 1.19 14.26 -8.39
N HIS A 123 1.32 15.50 -8.86
CA HIS A 123 2.53 15.92 -9.54
C HIS A 123 3.63 16.09 -8.49
N LEU A 124 4.49 15.08 -8.37
CA LEU A 124 5.62 15.13 -7.44
C LEU A 124 6.64 16.16 -7.94
N ASP A 125 7.26 16.89 -7.01
CA ASP A 125 8.50 17.59 -7.32
C ASP A 125 9.68 16.60 -7.38
N GLU A 126 10.79 17.02 -8.00
CA GLU A 126 11.97 16.19 -8.21
C GLU A 126 12.51 15.59 -6.90
N LYS A 127 12.47 16.33 -5.80
CA LYS A 127 12.97 15.85 -4.50
C LYS A 127 12.06 14.78 -3.92
N THR A 128 10.74 14.98 -3.95
CA THR A 128 9.80 13.96 -3.46
C THR A 128 9.78 12.71 -4.34
N GLU A 129 9.97 12.86 -5.66
CA GLU A 129 10.16 11.71 -6.57
C GLU A 129 11.39 10.88 -6.19
N GLU A 130 12.54 11.50 -5.92
CA GLU A 130 13.75 10.78 -5.50
C GLU A 130 13.58 10.07 -4.15
N ILE A 131 12.84 10.67 -3.22
CA ILE A 131 12.48 10.03 -1.94
C ILE A 131 11.57 8.84 -2.19
N ALA A 132 10.57 8.97 -3.07
CA ALA A 132 9.68 7.88 -3.45
C ALA A 132 10.45 6.72 -4.08
N LYS A 133 11.35 6.99 -5.03
CA LYS A 133 12.22 5.97 -5.66
C LYS A 133 13.04 5.22 -4.62
N ARG A 134 13.64 5.93 -3.64
CA ARG A 134 14.42 5.30 -2.57
C ARG A 134 13.54 4.41 -1.68
N CYS A 135 12.33 4.86 -1.34
CA CYS A 135 11.38 4.08 -0.55
C CYS A 135 10.91 2.82 -1.29
N PHE A 136 10.54 2.96 -2.57
CA PHE A 136 10.06 1.83 -3.36
C PHE A 136 11.19 0.85 -3.73
N SER A 137 12.44 1.33 -3.82
CA SER A 137 13.62 0.47 -3.95
C SER A 137 13.83 -0.40 -2.72
N GLU A 138 13.56 0.15 -1.54
CA GLU A 138 13.61 -0.59 -0.28
C GLU A 138 12.52 -1.68 -0.24
N VAL A 139 11.27 -1.34 -0.61
CA VAL A 139 10.19 -2.32 -0.76
C VAL A 139 10.59 -3.44 -1.72
N LYS A 140 11.09 -3.09 -2.90
CA LYS A 140 11.58 -4.04 -3.90
C LYS A 140 12.66 -4.96 -3.33
N ALA A 141 13.61 -4.41 -2.58
CA ALA A 141 14.67 -5.20 -1.96
C ALA A 141 14.14 -6.18 -0.90
N LEU A 142 13.10 -5.81 -0.12
CA LEU A 142 12.52 -6.67 0.90
C LEU A 142 11.66 -7.80 0.33
N LEU A 143 10.98 -7.56 -0.80
CA LEU A 143 10.12 -8.53 -1.46
C LEU A 143 10.85 -9.36 -2.54
N SER A 144 12.09 -9.02 -2.86
CA SER A 144 12.88 -9.77 -3.83
C SER A 144 13.42 -11.07 -3.23
N VAL A 145 13.39 -12.15 -4.01
CA VAL A 145 13.96 -13.46 -3.67
C VAL A 145 15.47 -13.37 -3.34
N ALA A 146 16.17 -12.34 -3.86
CA ALA A 146 17.56 -12.04 -3.54
C ALA A 146 17.72 -10.59 -3.02
N PRO A 147 17.49 -10.33 -1.72
CA PRO A 147 17.50 -8.97 -1.15
C PRO A 147 18.79 -8.19 -1.36
N GLY A 148 19.93 -8.89 -1.50
CA GLY A 148 21.25 -8.28 -1.71
C GLY A 148 21.59 -7.91 -3.16
N LEU A 149 20.75 -8.28 -4.13
CA LEU A 149 21.00 -8.06 -5.56
C LEU A 149 19.99 -7.12 -6.23
N SER A 150 19.02 -6.60 -5.48
CA SER A 150 18.00 -5.71 -6.04
C SER A 150 18.64 -4.37 -6.42
N SER A 151 18.65 -4.06 -7.71
CA SER A 151 19.02 -2.74 -8.20
C SER A 151 18.00 -1.69 -7.73
N PRO A 152 18.45 -0.45 -7.44
CA PRO A 152 17.54 0.65 -7.16
C PRO A 152 16.61 0.89 -8.35
N LEU A 153 15.43 1.44 -8.07
CA LEU A 153 14.47 1.85 -9.08
C LEU A 153 14.97 3.09 -9.80
N THR A 154 14.90 3.07 -11.12
CA THR A 154 15.19 4.22 -12.00
C THR A 154 13.95 5.09 -12.20
N GLU A 155 12.76 4.48 -12.12
CA GLU A 155 11.46 5.11 -12.38
C GLU A 155 10.46 4.69 -11.31
N ILE A 156 9.42 5.51 -11.14
CA ILE A 156 8.31 5.18 -10.24
C ILE A 156 7.41 4.12 -10.91
N PRO A 157 7.12 2.98 -10.24
CA PRO A 157 6.44 1.84 -10.85
C PRO A 157 4.92 1.97 -10.99
N PHE A 158 4.29 2.96 -10.35
CA PHE A 158 2.85 3.21 -10.39
C PHE A 158 2.56 4.68 -10.09
N ASP A 159 1.33 5.15 -10.34
CA ASP A 159 0.95 6.53 -10.01
C ASP A 159 0.92 6.75 -8.50
N VAL A 160 1.77 7.67 -8.01
CA VAL A 160 1.83 8.01 -6.59
C VAL A 160 0.62 8.85 -6.22
N THR A 161 -0.30 8.22 -5.51
CA THR A 161 -1.44 8.85 -4.85
C THR A 161 -1.35 8.60 -3.34
N LEU A 162 -2.04 9.42 -2.55
CA LEU A 162 -2.12 9.22 -1.10
C LEU A 162 -2.66 7.81 -0.76
N GLN A 163 -3.57 7.30 -1.57
CA GLN A 163 -4.12 5.96 -1.40
C GLN A 163 -3.08 4.88 -1.68
N SER A 164 -2.30 5.01 -2.76
CA SER A 164 -1.27 4.02 -3.08
C SER A 164 -0.20 3.92 -1.99
N ILE A 165 0.20 5.06 -1.41
CA ILE A 165 1.17 5.11 -0.30
C ILE A 165 0.56 4.50 0.97
N THR A 166 -0.70 4.83 1.27
CA THR A 166 -1.39 4.27 2.45
C THR A 166 -1.54 2.75 2.33
N ASN A 167 -1.99 2.24 1.18
CA ASN A 167 -2.08 0.80 0.94
C ASN A 167 -0.71 0.11 1.09
N LEU A 168 0.35 0.75 0.60
CA LEU A 168 1.71 0.23 0.73
C LEU A 168 2.20 0.25 2.18
N GLN A 169 1.84 1.28 2.95
CA GLN A 169 2.14 1.36 4.38
C GLN A 169 1.39 0.29 5.18
N ASP A 170 0.10 0.10 4.90
CA ASP A 170 -0.77 -0.91 5.54
C ASP A 170 -0.27 -2.33 5.26
N MET A 171 0.28 -2.58 4.08
CA MET A 171 0.93 -3.85 3.75
C MET A 171 2.07 -4.21 4.71
N PHE A 172 2.78 -3.24 5.26
CA PHE A 172 3.83 -3.45 6.26
C PHE A 172 3.34 -3.30 7.70
N ASP A 173 2.02 -3.20 7.94
CA ASP A 173 1.45 -3.27 9.29
C ASP A 173 1.44 -4.72 9.79
N LEU A 174 2.35 -4.99 10.73
CA LEU A 174 2.54 -6.29 11.35
C LEU A 174 1.31 -6.78 12.14
N ALA A 175 0.40 -5.89 12.54
CA ALA A 175 -0.76 -6.26 13.36
C ALA A 175 -1.95 -6.74 12.52
N ASN A 176 -2.22 -6.05 11.41
CA ASN A 176 -3.46 -6.21 10.65
C ASN A 176 -3.26 -6.89 9.29
N GLY A 177 -2.05 -6.85 8.73
CA GLY A 177 -1.84 -7.21 7.33
C GLY A 177 -2.58 -6.26 6.38
N CYS A 178 -2.77 -6.68 5.13
CA CYS A 178 -3.43 -5.86 4.11
C CYS A 178 -4.07 -6.69 3.01
N VAL A 179 -5.10 -6.14 2.36
CA VAL A 179 -5.64 -6.64 1.09
C VAL A 179 -5.52 -5.53 0.05
N ILE A 180 -4.77 -5.80 -1.01
CA ILE A 180 -4.63 -4.89 -2.16
C ILE A 180 -5.39 -5.50 -3.33
N THR A 181 -6.36 -4.75 -3.85
CA THR A 181 -7.17 -5.16 -5.00
C THR A 181 -6.58 -4.64 -6.32
N GLU A 182 -7.14 -5.07 -7.44
CA GLU A 182 -6.69 -4.74 -8.80
C GLU A 182 -6.29 -3.26 -8.99
N GLY A 183 -5.12 -3.04 -9.61
CA GLY A 183 -4.56 -1.71 -9.86
C GLY A 183 -3.05 -1.75 -10.14
N ASN A 184 -2.45 -0.58 -10.40
CA ASN A 184 -1.01 -0.48 -10.72
C ASN A 184 -0.13 -0.94 -9.54
N LEU A 185 -0.51 -0.61 -8.30
CA LEU A 185 0.17 -1.08 -7.10
C LEU A 185 0.12 -2.61 -6.99
N PHE A 186 -1.04 -3.22 -7.21
CA PHE A 186 -1.21 -4.68 -7.25
C PHE A 186 -0.29 -5.32 -8.29
N ASN A 187 -0.32 -4.82 -9.54
CA ASN A 187 0.50 -5.33 -10.63
C ASN A 187 2.01 -5.22 -10.33
N TRP A 188 2.42 -4.13 -9.70
CA TRP A 188 3.81 -3.98 -9.29
C TRP A 188 4.19 -4.96 -8.18
N ILE A 189 3.39 -5.09 -7.12
CA ILE A 189 3.69 -6.03 -6.02
C ILE A 189 3.78 -7.46 -6.54
N ILE A 190 2.84 -7.94 -7.37
CA ILE A 190 2.92 -9.30 -7.91
C ILE A 190 4.17 -9.53 -8.77
N SER A 191 4.66 -8.50 -9.47
CA SER A 191 5.89 -8.57 -10.27
C SER A 191 7.16 -8.73 -9.42
N LEU A 192 7.10 -8.37 -8.13
CA LEU A 192 8.20 -8.55 -7.18
C LEU A 192 8.22 -9.94 -6.54
N LEU A 193 7.06 -10.59 -6.48
CA LEU A 193 6.86 -11.88 -5.81
C LEU A 193 7.14 -13.08 -6.74
N HIS A 194 7.39 -12.82 -8.03
CA HIS A 194 7.53 -13.82 -9.08
C HIS A 194 8.97 -13.90 -9.63
#